data_AF-J4KD17-F1
#
_entry.id   AF-J4KD17-F1
#
_cell.length_a   1.000
_cell.length_b   1.000
_cell.length_c   1.000
_cell.angle_alpha   90.00
_cell.angle_beta   90.00
_cell.angle_gamma   90.00
#
_symmetry.space_group_name_H-M   'P 1'
#
loop_
_entity.id
_entity.type
_entity.pdbx_description
1 polymer ?
#
loop_
_entity_poly.entity_id
_entity_poly.type
_entity_poly.pdbx_seq_one_letter_code
_entity_poly.pdbx_strand_id
1 'polypeptide(L)'
;MNEWKTIQLDHILAIEKCVGEYNVEEELETPWCGFKVKIFERQTGGFHGYTNIILKDSTGEFEQGKGEGATAEEAFINTVQDFFSRCFQKGTTGDNITFAAFDDIAVYDF
;
A
#
# COMPACT_ATOMS: atom_id res chain seq x y z
N MET A 1 -23.73 15.04 1.02
CA MET A 1 -24.07 13.60 0.88
C MET A 1 -23.10 13.05 -0.15
N ASN A 2 -22.32 12.00 0.18
CA ASN A 2 -21.31 11.46 -0.73
C ASN A 2 -21.97 10.47 -1.71
N GLU A 3 -22.46 10.97 -2.84
CA GLU A 3 -23.27 10.22 -3.83
C GLU A 3 -22.59 8.94 -4.35
N TRP A 4 -21.26 8.88 -4.35
CA TRP A 4 -20.53 7.68 -4.78
C TRP A 4 -20.70 6.47 -3.84
N LYS A 5 -21.02 6.70 -2.56
CA LYS A 5 -21.17 5.62 -1.57
C LYS A 5 -22.37 4.72 -1.82
N THR A 6 -23.33 5.18 -2.62
CA THR A 6 -24.54 4.45 -2.97
C THR A 6 -24.49 3.83 -4.37
N ILE A 7 -23.40 4.03 -5.12
CA ILE A 7 -23.24 3.41 -6.44
C ILE A 7 -23.18 1.90 -6.26
N GLN A 8 -24.11 1.21 -6.92
CA GLN A 8 -24.14 -0.24 -7.05
C GLN A 8 -24.08 -0.58 -8.53
N LEU A 9 -23.18 -1.48 -8.89
CA LEU A 9 -22.98 -1.95 -10.26
C LEU A 9 -23.02 -3.47 -10.26
N ASP A 10 -23.68 -4.05 -11.26
CA ASP A 10 -23.73 -5.50 -11.41
C ASP A 10 -22.32 -6.08 -11.53
N HIS A 11 -22.09 -7.21 -10.86
CA HIS A 11 -20.80 -7.92 -10.84
C HIS A 11 -19.62 -7.17 -10.20
N ILE A 12 -19.85 -6.06 -9.49
CA ILE A 12 -18.81 -5.34 -8.74
C ILE A 12 -18.97 -5.59 -7.23
N LEU A 13 -17.91 -6.08 -6.58
CA LEU A 13 -17.93 -6.40 -5.14
C LEU A 13 -17.88 -5.16 -4.26
N ALA A 14 -17.00 -4.21 -4.58
CA ALA A 14 -16.80 -2.98 -3.83
C ALA A 14 -16.24 -1.89 -4.74
N ILE A 15 -16.56 -0.64 -4.43
CA ILE A 15 -15.91 0.54 -5.00
C ILE A 15 -15.14 1.23 -3.88
N GLU A 16 -13.89 1.57 -4.14
CA GLU A 16 -13.05 2.30 -3.19
C GLU A 16 -12.56 3.58 -3.84
N LYS A 17 -12.65 4.69 -3.11
CA LYS A 17 -12.29 6.01 -3.64
C LYS A 17 -10.90 6.37 -3.16
N CYS A 18 -9.97 6.60 -4.09
CA CYS A 18 -8.69 7.23 -3.76
C CYS A 18 -8.96 8.66 -3.23
N VAL A 19 -8.63 8.91 -1.97
CA VAL A 19 -8.84 10.19 -1.27
C VAL A 19 -7.52 10.92 -0.99
N GLY A 20 -6.38 10.27 -1.17
CA GLY A 20 -5.07 10.88 -1.04
C GLY A 20 -3.98 10.08 -1.75
N GLU A 21 -3.03 10.80 -2.33
CA GLU A 21 -1.76 10.25 -2.81
C GLU A 21 -0.64 11.10 -2.23
N TYR A 22 0.33 10.44 -1.61
CA TYR A 22 1.45 11.06 -0.93
C TYR A 22 2.74 10.60 -1.59
N ASN A 23 3.62 11.54 -1.89
CA ASN A 23 5.03 11.24 -2.14
C ASN A 23 5.73 11.25 -0.78
N VAL A 24 6.38 10.16 -0.44
CA VAL A 24 7.14 9.97 0.79
C VAL A 24 8.60 9.93 0.40
N GLU A 25 9.39 10.83 0.96
CA GLU A 25 10.85 10.75 0.93
C GLU A 25 11.31 10.15 2.25
N GLU A 26 12.34 9.31 2.20
CA GLU A 26 12.80 8.58 3.37
C GLU A 26 14.32 8.65 3.49
N GLU A 27 14.81 8.69 4.73
CA GLU A 27 16.24 8.79 5.05
C GLU A 27 16.92 7.42 5.24
N LEU A 28 16.15 6.33 5.19
CA LEU A 28 16.63 4.97 5.40
C LEU A 28 17.13 4.37 4.07
N GLU A 29 17.75 3.20 4.13
CA GLU A 29 18.44 2.61 2.97
C GLU A 29 17.48 1.89 1.99
N THR A 30 16.28 2.42 1.71
CA THR A 30 15.52 1.85 0.59
C THR A 30 16.18 2.25 -0.73
N PRO A 31 16.21 1.39 -1.76
CA PRO A 31 16.97 1.65 -2.98
C PRO A 31 16.57 2.93 -3.75
N TRP A 32 15.41 3.52 -3.45
CA TRP A 32 14.85 4.63 -4.23
C TRP A 32 14.66 5.94 -3.47
N CYS A 33 15.06 6.02 -2.18
CA CYS A 33 14.96 7.23 -1.33
C CYS A 33 13.55 7.87 -1.24
N GLY A 34 12.55 7.28 -1.88
CA GLY A 34 11.18 7.76 -1.89
C GLY A 34 10.23 6.82 -2.62
N PHE A 35 8.97 6.87 -2.19
CA PHE A 35 7.88 6.02 -2.65
C PHE A 35 6.54 6.73 -2.54
N LYS A 36 5.49 6.12 -3.08
CA LYS A 36 4.13 6.65 -3.00
C LYS A 36 3.27 5.83 -2.04
N VAL A 37 2.39 6.53 -1.33
CA VAL A 37 1.30 5.93 -0.56
C VAL A 37 -0.01 6.45 -1.12
N LYS A 38 -0.91 5.55 -1.50
CA LYS A 38 -2.29 5.89 -1.87
C LYS A 38 -3.23 5.50 -0.72
N ILE A 39 -4.20 6.36 -0.43
CA ILE A 39 -5.21 6.15 0.61
C ILE A 39 -6.59 6.09 -0.02
N PHE A 40 -7.36 5.09 0.39
CA PHE A 40 -8.68 4.78 -0.14
C PHE A 40 -9.72 4.82 0.97
N GLU A 41 -10.86 5.46 0.67
CA GLU A 41 -12.06 5.39 1.48
C GLU A 41 -12.97 4.27 0.95
N ARG A 42 -13.51 3.45 1.86
CA ARG A 42 -14.50 2.42 1.51
C ARG A 42 -15.91 2.99 1.49
N GLN A 43 -16.80 2.41 0.67
CA GLN A 43 -18.23 2.76 0.70
C GLN A 43 -18.85 2.55 2.09
N THR A 44 -18.42 1.51 2.81
CA THR A 44 -18.85 1.19 4.18
C THR A 44 -18.26 2.11 5.25
N GLY A 45 -17.36 3.02 4.88
CA GLY A 45 -16.55 3.82 5.81
C GLY A 45 -15.24 3.14 6.20
N GLY A 46 -14.39 3.90 6.88
CA GLY A 46 -12.99 3.52 7.13
C GLY A 46 -12.09 3.79 5.93
N PHE A 47 -10.79 3.74 6.20
CA PHE A 47 -9.74 4.05 5.25
C PHE A 47 -8.68 2.96 5.27
N HIS A 48 -8.05 2.73 4.12
CA HIS A 48 -6.88 1.89 4.03
C HIS A 48 -5.88 2.47 3.04
N GLY A 49 -4.63 2.05 3.15
CA GLY A 49 -3.56 2.50 2.31
C GLY A 49 -2.67 1.39 1.82
N TYR A 50 -2.00 1.67 0.71
CA TYR A 50 -0.96 0.82 0.18
C TYR A 50 0.18 1.63 -0.42
N THR A 51 1.39 1.09 -0.26
CA THR A 51 2.60 1.58 -0.94
C THR A 51 2.60 1.16 -2.40
N ASN A 52 3.20 1.96 -3.28
CA ASN A 52 3.39 1.58 -4.68
C ASN A 52 4.58 0.61 -4.90
N ILE A 53 5.37 0.37 -3.86
CA ILE A 53 6.48 -0.58 -3.86
C ILE A 53 6.00 -1.91 -3.30
N ILE A 54 6.34 -2.99 -3.99
CA ILE A 54 6.15 -4.36 -3.50
C ILE A 54 7.50 -4.91 -3.04
N LEU A 55 7.49 -5.52 -1.87
CA LEU A 55 8.59 -6.26 -1.29
C LEU A 55 8.38 -7.74 -1.58
N LYS A 56 9.41 -8.43 -2.08
CA LYS A 56 9.42 -9.89 -2.10
C LYS A 56 10.04 -10.40 -0.81
N ASP A 57 9.30 -11.19 -0.05
CA ASP A 57 9.81 -11.79 1.18
C ASP A 57 10.69 -13.03 0.91
N SER A 58 11.19 -13.67 1.97
CA SER A 58 12.02 -14.87 1.88
C SER A 58 11.26 -16.13 1.43
N THR A 59 9.93 -16.11 1.49
CA THR A 59 9.06 -17.18 0.95
C THR A 59 8.80 -17.01 -0.54
N GLY A 60 9.14 -15.83 -1.07
CA GLY A 60 8.96 -15.45 -2.45
C GLY A 60 7.61 -14.78 -2.74
N GLU A 61 6.83 -14.50 -1.70
CA GLU A 61 5.56 -13.80 -1.78
C GLU A 61 5.78 -12.29 -1.91
N PHE A 62 4.91 -11.68 -2.68
CA PHE A 62 4.93 -10.26 -3.02
C PHE A 62 3.97 -9.50 -2.10
N GLU A 63 4.51 -8.61 -1.27
CA GLU A 63 3.75 -7.85 -0.30
C GLU A 63 4.01 -6.34 -0.40
N GLN A 64 2.95 -5.55 -0.31
CA GLN A 64 3.05 -4.11 -0.13
C GLN A 64 2.99 -3.77 1.36
N GLY A 65 3.53 -2.60 1.72
CA GLY A 65 3.11 -1.95 2.96
C GLY A 65 1.63 -1.62 2.91
N LYS A 66 0.87 -2.03 3.92
CA LYS A 66 -0.60 -1.91 4.03
C LYS A 66 -0.99 -1.39 5.41
N GLY A 67 -1.95 -0.47 5.45
CA GLY A 67 -2.45 0.08 6.71
C GLY A 67 -3.94 0.34 6.67
N GLU A 68 -4.58 0.21 7.83
CA GLU A 68 -6.00 0.49 8.07
C GLU A 68 -6.14 1.68 9.01
N GLY A 69 -7.23 2.44 8.91
CA GLY A 69 -7.50 3.55 9.82
C GLY A 69 -8.95 4.01 9.83
N ALA A 70 -9.38 4.62 10.93
CA ALA A 70 -10.65 5.31 11.03
C ALA A 70 -10.63 6.66 10.28
N THR A 71 -9.44 7.24 10.08
CA THR A 71 -9.20 8.43 9.23
C THR A 71 -8.16 8.16 8.15
N ALA A 72 -8.11 9.03 7.13
CA ALA A 72 -7.12 8.95 6.07
C ALA A 72 -5.68 9.10 6.61
N GLU A 73 -5.48 9.97 7.59
CA GLU A 73 -4.19 10.20 8.26
C GLU A 73 -3.74 8.98 9.05
N GLU A 74 -4.67 8.34 9.77
CA GLU A 74 -4.37 7.10 10.51
C GLU A 74 -3.99 5.98 9.54
N ALA A 75 -4.74 5.79 8.45
CA ALA A 75 -4.42 4.82 7.43
C ALA A 75 -3.05 5.09 6.79
N PHE A 76 -2.70 6.36 6.54
CA PHE A 76 -1.39 6.76 6.04
C PHE A 76 -0.25 6.40 7.01
N ILE A 77 -0.37 6.79 8.28
CA ILE A 77 0.63 6.49 9.32
C ILE A 77 0.83 4.98 9.42
N ASN A 78 -0.27 4.23 9.51
CA ASN A 78 -0.22 2.78 9.66
C ASN A 78 0.39 2.10 8.43
N THR A 79 0.12 2.62 7.22
CA THR A 79 0.70 2.08 5.97
C THR A 79 2.22 2.27 5.91
N VAL A 80 2.71 3.46 6.29
CA VAL A 80 4.15 3.76 6.31
C VAL A 80 4.86 2.93 7.38
N GLN A 81 4.27 2.81 8.57
CA GLN A 81 4.82 2.00 9.66
C GLN A 81 4.89 0.52 9.29
N ASP A 82 3.83 -0.02 8.68
CA ASP A 82 3.82 -1.41 8.20
C ASP A 82 4.91 -1.63 7.14
N PHE A 83 5.02 -0.73 6.15
CA PHE A 83 6.06 -0.81 5.11
C PHE A 83 7.47 -0.91 5.69
N PHE A 84 7.83 -0.01 6.60
CA PHE A 84 9.15 -0.03 7.22
C PHE A 84 9.34 -1.21 8.17
N SER A 85 8.28 -1.65 8.86
CA SER A 85 8.38 -2.86 9.69
C SER A 85 8.74 -4.09 8.86
N ARG A 86 8.29 -4.17 7.60
CA ARG A 86 8.63 -5.22 6.65
C ARG A 86 10.03 -5.07 6.07
N CYS A 87 10.43 -3.84 5.73
CA CYS A 87 11.78 -3.55 5.24
C CYS A 87 12.85 -3.90 6.29
N PHE A 88 12.56 -3.71 7.58
CA PHE A 88 13.55 -3.80 8.66
C PHE A 88 13.26 -4.91 9.70
N GLN A 89 12.37 -5.85 9.39
CA GLN A 89 12.12 -6.99 10.29
C GLN A 89 13.39 -7.84 10.44
N LYS A 90 13.69 -8.22 11.70
CA LYS A 90 14.92 -8.90 12.14
C LYS A 90 15.32 -10.08 11.24
N GLY A 91 16.41 -9.90 10.48
CA GLY A 91 17.13 -10.97 9.79
C GLY A 91 17.32 -10.77 8.29
N THR A 92 16.61 -9.81 7.69
CA THR A 92 16.67 -9.52 6.25
C THR A 92 17.60 -8.35 5.97
N THR A 93 18.84 -8.43 6.44
CA THR A 93 19.90 -7.51 6.04
C THR A 93 20.29 -7.82 4.59
N GLY A 94 20.04 -6.87 3.69
CA GLY A 94 20.78 -6.68 2.43
C GLY A 94 20.53 -7.64 1.26
N ASP A 95 20.35 -8.94 1.51
CA ASP A 95 20.61 -9.92 0.44
C ASP A 95 19.36 -10.67 -0.10
N ASN A 96 18.19 -10.55 0.55
CA ASN A 96 17.01 -11.37 0.21
C ASN A 96 15.72 -10.59 -0.10
N ILE A 97 15.73 -9.26 -0.08
CA ILE A 97 14.56 -8.46 -0.46
C ILE A 97 14.75 -8.01 -1.91
N THR A 98 13.96 -8.58 -2.81
CA THR A 98 13.81 -8.01 -4.15
C THR A 98 12.69 -7.00 -4.08
N PHE A 99 13.01 -5.76 -4.40
CA PHE A 99 12.02 -4.73 -4.52
C PHE A 99 11.54 -4.63 -5.97
N ALA A 100 10.26 -4.34 -6.18
CA ALA A 100 9.72 -4.04 -7.49
C ALA A 100 8.63 -2.97 -7.40
N ALA A 101 8.48 -2.15 -8.43
CA ALA A 101 7.31 -1.29 -8.53
C ALA A 101 6.07 -2.17 -8.78
N PHE A 102 4.93 -1.81 -8.21
CA PHE A 102 3.66 -2.51 -8.47
C PHE A 102 3.37 -2.58 -9.98
N ASP A 103 3.66 -1.51 -10.71
CA ASP A 103 3.47 -1.42 -12.16
C ASP A 103 4.36 -2.40 -12.94
N ASP A 104 5.48 -2.85 -12.36
CA ASP A 104 6.41 -3.80 -12.99
C ASP A 104 6.01 -5.28 -12.77
N ILE A 105 5.21 -5.57 -11.74
CA ILE A 105 4.73 -6.93 -11.42
C ILE A 105 3.42 -7.25 -12.15
N ALA A 106 2.65 -6.24 -12.57
CA ALA A 106 1.35 -6.38 -13.22
C ALA A 106 1.39 -6.99 -14.66
N VAL A 107 2.44 -7.72 -15.03
CA VAL A 107 2.60 -8.28 -16.39
C VAL A 107 2.04 -9.71 -16.52
N TYR A 108 1.88 -10.51 -15.45
CA TYR A 108 1.27 -11.86 -15.45
C TYR A 108 0.87 -12.23 -14.00
N ASP A 109 -0.23 -12.89 -13.61
CA ASP A 109 -1.38 -13.57 -14.23
C ASP A 109 -2.57 -13.41 -13.25
N PHE A 110 -3.79 -13.28 -13.78
CA PHE A 110 -5.06 -13.25 -13.04
C PHE A 110 -5.45 -14.64 -12.48
#